data_AF-A0A7G1NGI7-F1
#
_entry.id   AF-A0A7G1NGI7-F1
#
_cell.length_a   1.000
_cell.length_b   1.000
_cell.length_c   1.000
_cell.angle_alpha   90.00
_cell.angle_beta   90.00
_cell.angle_gamma   90.00
#
_symmetry.space_group_name_H-M   'P 1'
#
loop_
_entity.id
_entity.type
_entity.pdbx_description
1 polymer ?
#
loop_
_entity_poly.entity_id
_entity_poly.type
_entity_poly.pdbx_seq_one_letter_code
_entity_poly.pdbx_strand_id
1 'polypeptide(L)'
;MSEFSWPDRSQVPTPEAINRSWPSTVAALPLGSHVSGRVVARQPFGVFLLIDGVSNALGLAEITAMPHHMELPAMGAVAGEVIWHADRNRQVKIRLDEWALPNSSRLGTTGCATTAPDPSGNNGE
;
A
#
# COMPACT_ATOMS: atom_id res chain seq x y z
N MET A 1 22.48 -6.35 -1.22
CA MET A 1 22.60 -4.98 -0.68
C MET A 1 22.11 -3.99 -1.73
N SER A 2 20.86 -3.55 -1.60
CA SER A 2 20.28 -2.31 -2.16
C SER A 2 18.90 -2.19 -1.54
N GLU A 3 18.87 -2.08 -0.20
CA GLU A 3 17.62 -1.97 0.57
C GLU A 3 16.91 -0.62 0.34
N PHE A 4 17.65 0.37 -0.16
CA PHE A 4 17.17 1.68 -0.57
C PHE A 4 17.37 1.85 -2.07
N SER A 5 16.28 1.78 -2.82
CA SER A 5 16.27 2.02 -4.26
C SER A 5 15.58 3.36 -4.50
N TRP A 6 16.27 4.29 -5.16
CA TRP A 6 15.62 5.46 -5.72
C TRP A 6 14.58 4.97 -6.74
N PRO A 7 13.38 5.56 -6.76
CA PRO A 7 12.36 5.10 -7.69
C PRO A 7 12.88 5.33 -9.12
N ASP A 8 12.70 4.33 -9.98
CA ASP A 8 13.01 4.49 -11.39
C ASP A 8 12.19 5.67 -11.92
N ARG A 9 12.83 6.64 -12.59
CA ARG A 9 12.12 7.84 -13.07
C ARG A 9 10.98 7.52 -14.03
N SER A 10 11.00 6.35 -14.66
CA SER A 10 9.93 5.88 -15.55
C SER A 10 8.71 5.38 -14.76
N GLN A 11 8.90 5.02 -13.48
CA GLN A 11 7.85 4.56 -12.59
C GLN A 11 7.18 5.69 -11.81
N VAL A 12 7.77 6.88 -11.74
CA VAL A 12 7.21 8.02 -10.98
C VAL A 12 6.68 9.08 -11.94
N PRO A 13 5.48 9.63 -11.71
CA PRO A 13 4.98 10.75 -12.49
C PRO A 13 5.92 11.96 -12.37
N THR A 14 6.03 12.73 -13.45
CA THR A 14 6.83 13.95 -13.45
C THR A 14 6.23 14.97 -12.47
N PRO A 15 7.05 15.85 -11.86
CA PRO A 15 6.55 16.87 -10.95
C PRO A 15 5.47 17.74 -11.61
N GLU A 16 5.58 18.05 -12.91
CA GLU A 16 4.52 18.77 -13.64
C GLU A 16 3.20 18.00 -13.73
N ALA A 17 3.25 16.67 -13.95
CA ALA A 17 2.06 15.83 -13.99
C ALA A 17 1.39 15.78 -12.61
N ILE A 18 2.18 15.63 -11.54
CA ILE A 18 1.69 15.70 -10.15
C ILE A 18 1.02 17.06 -9.90
N ASN A 19 1.66 18.17 -10.31
CA ASN A 19 1.12 19.52 -10.13
C ASN A 19 -0.25 19.71 -10.78
N ARG A 20 -0.39 19.19 -12.01
CA ARG A 20 -1.62 19.30 -12.78
C ARG A 20 -2.74 18.43 -12.20
N SER A 21 -2.40 17.23 -11.73
CA SER A 21 -3.34 16.28 -11.14
C SER A 21 -3.69 16.59 -9.68
N TRP A 22 -2.84 17.36 -8.96
CA TRP A 22 -2.99 17.62 -7.52
C TRP A 22 -4.39 18.05 -7.06
N PRO A 23 -5.07 19.02 -7.72
CA PRO A 23 -6.42 19.41 -7.30
C PRO A 23 -7.42 18.25 -7.42
N SER A 24 -7.27 17.41 -8.44
CA SER A 24 -8.10 16.21 -8.62
C SER A 24 -7.76 15.13 -7.58
N THR A 25 -6.48 14.99 -7.25
CA THR A 25 -6.01 14.07 -6.20
C THR A 25 -6.61 14.43 -4.84
N VAL A 26 -6.53 15.69 -4.43
CA VAL A 26 -7.07 16.17 -3.15
C VAL A 26 -8.59 16.00 -3.08
N ALA A 27 -9.30 16.20 -4.20
CA ALA A 27 -10.73 15.99 -4.29
C ALA A 27 -11.12 14.50 -4.25
N ALA A 28 -10.34 13.64 -4.90
CA ALA A 28 -10.59 12.19 -4.95
C ALA A 28 -10.22 11.49 -3.63
N LEU A 29 -9.24 12.01 -2.91
CA LEU A 29 -8.67 11.40 -1.71
C LEU A 29 -8.83 12.34 -0.51
N PRO A 30 -10.03 12.45 0.10
CA PRO A 30 -10.18 13.24 1.32
C PRO A 30 -9.38 12.63 2.48
N LEU A 31 -9.11 13.44 3.50
CA LEU A 31 -8.52 12.94 4.76
C LEU A 31 -9.41 11.85 5.36
N GLY A 32 -8.80 10.77 5.84
CA GLY A 32 -9.48 9.57 6.32
C GLY A 32 -9.89 8.59 5.21
N SER A 33 -9.64 8.93 3.94
CA SER A 33 -9.93 8.01 2.84
C SER A 33 -8.95 6.84 2.85
N HIS A 34 -9.48 5.64 2.63
CA HIS A 34 -8.67 4.44 2.51
C HIS A 34 -8.20 4.30 1.07
N VAL A 35 -6.88 4.21 0.89
CA VAL A 35 -6.22 4.14 -0.41
C VAL A 35 -5.38 2.88 -0.50
N SER A 36 -5.40 2.26 -1.68
CA SER A 36 -4.48 1.20 -2.04
C SER A 36 -3.46 1.75 -3.03
N GLY A 37 -2.24 1.24 -2.99
CA GLY A 37 -1.18 1.70 -3.87
C GLY A 37 -0.05 0.70 -4.00
N ARG A 38 0.89 0.99 -4.90
CA ARG A 38 2.10 0.20 -5.07
C ARG A 38 3.32 0.96 -4.60
N VAL A 39 4.12 0.32 -3.76
CA VAL A 39 5.44 0.84 -3.36
C VAL A 39 6.35 0.94 -4.58
N VAL A 40 6.80 2.15 -4.88
CA VAL A 40 7.75 2.44 -5.97
C VAL A 40 9.15 2.75 -5.46
N ALA A 41 9.27 3.21 -4.22
CA ALA A 41 10.56 3.43 -3.58
C ALA A 41 10.51 3.33 -2.07
N ARG A 42 11.65 2.91 -1.51
CA ARG A 42 11.89 2.84 -0.06
C ARG A 42 13.07 3.72 0.28
N GLN A 43 12.87 4.59 1.25
CA GLN A 43 13.88 5.50 1.79
C GLN A 43 13.99 5.29 3.30
N PRO A 44 15.12 5.66 3.92
CA PRO A 44 15.30 5.56 5.36
C PRO A 44 14.30 6.41 6.16
N PHE A 45 13.70 7.43 5.54
CA PHE A 45 12.69 8.30 6.16
C PHE A 45 11.24 7.89 5.83
N GLY A 46 11.01 6.99 4.88
CA GLY A 46 9.66 6.60 4.47
C GLY A 46 9.60 5.80 3.18
N VAL A 47 8.38 5.47 2.77
CA VAL A 47 8.08 4.71 1.57
C VAL A 47 7.24 5.55 0.63
N PHE A 48 7.65 5.61 -0.64
CA PHE A 48 6.86 6.22 -1.70
C PHE A 48 6.01 5.16 -2.38
N LEU A 49 4.73 5.47 -2.51
CA LEU A 49 3.76 4.63 -3.21
C LEU A 49 2.95 5.43 -4.22
N LEU A 50 2.54 4.76 -5.29
CA LEU A 50 1.56 5.30 -6.23
C LEU A 50 0.18 4.81 -5.85
N ILE A 51 -0.76 5.74 -5.73
CA ILE A 51 -2.13 5.43 -5.34
C ILE A 51 -2.88 4.89 -6.57
N ASP A 52 -3.50 3.73 -6.41
CA ASP A 52 -4.34 3.12 -7.42
C ASP A 52 -5.67 3.89 -7.53
N GLY A 53 -6.18 4.02 -8.75
CA GLY A 53 -7.41 4.79 -9.03
C GLY A 53 -7.22 6.31 -9.14
N VAL A 54 -6.04 6.86 -8.84
CA VAL A 54 -5.75 8.30 -9.02
C VAL A 54 -4.47 8.51 -9.82
N SER A 55 -4.63 8.98 -11.05
CA SER A 55 -3.51 9.24 -11.97
C SER A 55 -2.54 10.27 -11.40
N ASN A 56 -1.25 9.91 -11.39
CA ASN A 56 -0.15 10.75 -10.91
C ASN A 56 -0.23 11.13 -9.42
N ALA A 57 -0.95 10.36 -8.60
CA ALA A 57 -0.99 10.58 -7.15
C ALA A 57 0.17 9.89 -6.45
N LEU A 58 1.08 10.69 -5.88
CA LEU A 58 2.20 10.20 -5.10
C LEU A 58 1.85 10.23 -3.60
N GLY A 59 1.86 9.05 -3.01
CA GLY A 59 1.75 8.82 -1.58
C GLY A 59 3.12 8.74 -0.91
N LEU A 60 3.22 9.28 0.29
CA LEU A 60 4.37 9.16 1.18
C LEU A 60 3.90 8.59 2.52
N ALA A 61 4.44 7.43 2.87
CA ALA A 61 4.28 6.84 4.19
C ALA A 61 5.56 7.10 5.00
N GLU A 62 5.49 7.98 6.01
CA GLU A 62 6.64 8.35 6.84
C GLU A 62 6.91 7.32 7.94
N ILE A 63 8.18 7.02 8.20
CA ILE A 63 8.55 6.10 9.30
C ILE A 63 8.20 6.67 10.67
N THR A 64 7.94 7.98 10.79
CA THR A 64 7.49 8.61 12.03
C THR A 64 6.11 8.10 12.47
N ALA A 65 5.31 7.58 11.53
CA ALA A 65 4.05 6.89 11.81
C ALA A 65 4.24 5.39 12.06
N MET A 66 5.48 4.88 11.94
CA MET A 66 5.82 3.47 12.11
C MET A 66 6.22 3.19 13.57
N PRO A 67 5.75 2.10 14.19
CA PRO A 67 6.22 1.68 15.50
C PRO A 67 7.70 1.29 15.45
N HIS A 68 8.46 1.64 16.50
CA HIS A 68 9.93 1.47 16.60
C HIS A 68 10.47 0.04 16.39
N HIS A 69 9.61 -0.97 16.33
CA HIS A 69 9.99 -2.39 16.26
C HIS A 69 9.61 -3.06 14.93
N MET A 70 9.21 -2.29 13.92
CA MET A 70 8.75 -2.80 12.63
C MET A 70 9.74 -2.47 11.51
N GLU A 71 9.80 -3.32 10.48
CA GLU A 71 10.59 -3.10 9.28
C GLU A 71 9.77 -2.36 8.21
N LEU A 72 10.46 -1.70 7.29
CA LEU A 72 9.81 -1.07 6.14
C LEU A 72 9.09 -2.11 5.28
N PRO A 73 7.89 -1.82 4.76
CA PRO A 73 7.14 -2.70 3.89
C PRO A 73 7.97 -3.20 2.70
N ALA A 74 7.73 -4.43 2.29
CA ALA A 74 8.31 -4.97 1.06
C ALA A 74 7.81 -4.18 -0.17
N MET A 75 8.59 -4.21 -1.26
CA MET A 75 8.12 -3.68 -2.54
C MET A 75 6.88 -4.46 -2.99
N GLY A 76 5.75 -3.80 -3.18
CA GLY A 76 4.49 -4.48 -3.50
C GLY A 76 3.25 -3.60 -3.36
N ALA A 77 2.09 -4.24 -3.35
CA ALA A 77 0.81 -3.58 -3.08
C ALA A 77 0.66 -3.34 -1.57
N VAL A 78 0.33 -2.12 -1.20
CA VAL A 78 0.11 -1.66 0.18
C VAL A 78 -1.19 -0.89 0.26
N ALA A 79 -1.81 -0.90 1.43
CA ALA A 79 -3.02 -0.13 1.70
C ALA A 79 -2.83 0.73 2.95
N GLY A 80 -3.50 1.86 2.99
CA GLY A 80 -3.40 2.80 4.10
C GLY A 80 -4.44 3.89 4.05
N GLU A 81 -4.41 4.74 5.06
CA GLU A 81 -5.33 5.85 5.25
C GLU A 81 -4.65 7.18 4.98
N VAL A 82 -5.33 8.07 4.28
CA VAL A 82 -4.85 9.43 4.03
C VAL A 82 -4.94 10.26 5.30
N ILE A 83 -3.79 10.57 5.90
CA ILE A 83 -3.72 11.33 7.16
C ILE A 83 -3.48 12.83 6.93
N TRP A 84 -2.89 13.21 5.81
CA TRP A 84 -2.57 14.61 5.53
C TRP A 84 -2.29 14.89 4.05
N HIS A 85 -2.54 16.12 3.61
CA HIS A 85 -2.14 16.61 2.28
C HIS A 85 -1.02 17.64 2.40
N ALA A 86 0.17 17.30 1.93
CA ALA A 86 1.30 18.21 1.88
C ALA A 86 1.26 19.03 0.59
N ASP A 87 0.44 20.08 0.56
CA ASP A 87 0.23 20.93 -0.63
C ASP A 87 1.54 21.52 -1.19
N ARG A 88 2.47 21.89 -0.30
CA ARG A 88 3.80 22.42 -0.66
C ARG A 88 4.64 21.44 -1.48
N ASN A 89 4.55 20.14 -1.18
CA ASN A 89 5.31 19.10 -1.87
C ASN A 89 4.43 18.29 -2.83
N ARG A 90 3.12 18.57 -2.85
CA ARG A 90 2.07 17.81 -3.55
C ARG A 90 2.16 16.31 -3.29
N GLN A 91 2.29 15.98 -2.00
CA GLN A 91 2.39 14.61 -1.51
C GLN A 91 1.21 14.30 -0.61
N VAL A 92 0.63 13.12 -0.78
CA VAL A 92 -0.40 12.59 0.11
C VAL A 92 0.30 11.81 1.21
N LYS A 93 0.19 12.25 2.47
CA LYS A 93 0.71 11.48 3.59
C LYS A 93 -0.26 10.36 3.91
N ILE A 94 0.26 9.14 3.93
CA ILE A 94 -0.52 7.93 4.12
C ILE A 94 0.00 7.19 5.32
N ARG A 95 -0.89 6.77 6.21
CA ARG A 95 -0.59 5.82 7.28
C ARG A 95 -0.91 4.43 6.78
N LEU A 96 0.08 3.57 6.68
CA LEU A 96 -0.16 2.19 6.24
C LEU A 96 -0.95 1.42 7.31
N ASP A 97 -1.88 0.60 6.85
CA ASP A 97 -2.73 -0.21 7.74
C ASP A 97 -1.87 -1.18 8.56
N GLU A 98 -0.83 -1.76 7.96
CA GLU A 98 0.14 -2.63 8.64
C GLU A 98 0.85 -1.95 9.83
N TRP A 99 1.01 -0.62 9.80
CA TRP A 99 1.57 0.19 10.90
C TRP A 99 0.50 0.61 11.90
N ALA A 100 -0.76 0.64 11.48
CA ALA A 100 -1.89 0.98 12.32
C ALA A 100 -2.35 -0.19 13.18
N LEU A 101 -1.91 -1.43 12.91
CA LEU A 101 -2.23 -2.61 13.72
C LEU A 101 -1.52 -2.56 15.09
N PRO A 102 -2.23 -2.28 16.21
CA PRO A 102 -1.71 -2.66 17.51
C PRO A 102 -1.72 -4.18 17.58
N ASN A 103 -0.55 -4.80 17.65
CA ASN A 103 -0.30 -6.21 17.98
C ASN A 103 -1.56 -6.99 18.42
N SER A 104 -2.31 -7.56 17.46
CA SER A 104 -3.41 -8.48 17.74
C SER A 104 -3.75 -9.24 16.46
N SER A 105 -3.21 -10.46 16.36
CA SER A 105 -3.75 -11.59 15.58
C SER A 105 -3.90 -11.41 14.06
N ARG A 106 -2.83 -11.77 13.31
CA ARG A 106 -3.03 -12.56 12.08
C ARG A 106 -3.32 -14.01 12.48
N LEU A 107 -4.59 -14.26 12.83
CA LEU A 107 -5.18 -15.59 12.78
C LEU A 107 -6.34 -15.54 11.77
N GLY A 108 -6.25 -16.36 10.71
CA GLY A 108 -7.29 -16.58 9.70
C GLY A 108 -7.35 -15.50 8.61
N THR A 109 -7.30 -15.78 7.31
CA THR A 109 -8.10 -16.79 6.61
C THR A 109 -7.48 -17.13 5.26
N THR A 110 -7.05 -18.38 5.09
CA THR A 110 -7.29 -19.11 3.85
C THR A 110 -7.89 -20.45 4.24
N GLY A 111 -9.16 -20.42 4.67
CA GLY A 111 -10.06 -21.55 4.50
C GLY A 111 -11.01 -21.19 3.36
N CYS A 112 -11.64 -22.09 2.61
CA CYS A 112 -11.64 -23.55 2.55
C CYS A 112 -12.57 -23.86 1.34
N ALA A 113 -12.19 -24.77 0.44
CA ALA A 113 -13.09 -25.45 -0.51
C ALA A 113 -12.31 -26.64 -1.09
N THR A 114 -12.76 -27.89 -1.16
CA THR A 114 -14.03 -28.52 -0.81
C THR A 114 -13.71 -30.02 -0.63
N THR A 115 -14.15 -30.62 0.47
CA THR A 115 -14.23 -32.08 0.59
C THR A 115 -15.30 -32.59 -0.37
N ALA A 116 -14.94 -33.44 -1.32
CA ALA A 116 -15.87 -34.32 -2.00
C ALA A 116 -15.70 -35.74 -1.43
N PRO A 117 -16.74 -36.35 -0.84
CA PRO A 117 -16.80 -37.80 -0.71
C PRO A 117 -17.33 -38.38 -2.02
N ASP A 118 -16.55 -39.23 -2.70
CA ASP A 118 -17.07 -40.12 -3.73
C ASP A 118 -17.45 -41.46 -3.07
N PRO A 119 -18.73 -41.86 -3.08
CA PRO A 119 -19.15 -43.20 -2.73
C PRO A 119 -19.33 -44.01 -4.01
N SER A 120 -18.36 -44.87 -4.34
CA SER A 120 -18.57 -45.92 -5.33
C SER A 120 -18.13 -47.27 -4.76
N GLY A 121 -19.12 -48.10 -4.47
CA GLY A 121 -18.94 -49.50 -4.10
C GLY A 121 -18.85 -50.42 -5.33
N ASN A 122 -18.66 -51.72 -5.03
CA ASN A 122 -18.69 -52.90 -5.89
C ASN A 122 -17.50 -53.07 -6.88
N ASN A 123 -16.93 -54.23 -7.17
CA ASN A 123 -17.11 -55.67 -6.85
C ASN A 123 -15.72 -56.32 -7.11
N GLY A 124 -15.25 -57.34 -6.39
CA GLY A 124 -15.64 -58.73 -6.60
C GLY A 124 -14.80 -59.39 -7.71
N GLU A 125 -13.75 -60.11 -7.33
CA GLU A 125 -13.29 -61.41 -7.89
C GLU A 125 -12.17 -61.98 -6.99
#